data_AF-A0A327PV85-F1
#
_entry.id   AF-A0A327PV85-F1
#
_cell.length_a   1.000
_cell.length_b   1.000
_cell.length_c   1.000
_cell.angle_alpha   90.00
_cell.angle_beta   90.00
_cell.angle_gamma   90.00
#
_symmetry.space_group_name_H-M   'P 1'
#
loop_
_entity.id
_entity.type
_entity.pdbx_description
1 polymer ?
#
loop_
_entity_poly.entity_id
_entity_poly.type
_entity_poly.pdbx_seq_one_letter_code
_entity_poly.pdbx_strand_id
1 'polypeptide(L)'
;MTTSISFDPSYQLAKVFIRLGMIFSAVMVAVFIYMIYLASLGILTDWDLSIQTEFYDYYPPANSIFWHMVFFSMPAIGFLISFFVLGWLGKKIQQESEVPQLAS
;
A
#
# COMPACT_ATOMS: atom_id res chain seq x y z
N MET A 1 -31.10 -25.25 13.81
CA MET A 1 -29.92 -24.40 13.51
C MET A 1 -30.23 -23.64 12.23
N THR A 2 -30.76 -22.43 12.36
CA THR A 2 -30.97 -21.53 11.23
C THR A 2 -29.70 -20.72 11.05
N THR A 3 -28.90 -21.09 10.04
CA THR A 3 -27.79 -20.26 9.56
C THR A 3 -28.37 -18.98 8.97
N SER A 4 -28.43 -17.92 9.78
CA SER A 4 -28.69 -16.55 9.34
C SER A 4 -27.48 -16.08 8.54
N ILE A 5 -27.40 -16.52 7.29
CA ILE A 5 -26.54 -15.92 6.28
C ILE A 5 -27.03 -14.46 6.16
N SER A 6 -26.23 -13.52 6.65
CA SER A 6 -26.39 -12.12 6.31
C SER A 6 -26.25 -12.00 4.79
N PHE A 7 -27.38 -11.96 4.09
CA PHE A 7 -27.49 -11.68 2.66
C PHE A 7 -27.49 -10.16 2.44
N ASP A 8 -26.60 -9.42 3.10
CA ASP A 8 -26.41 -8.01 2.78
C ASP A 8 -25.45 -7.92 1.58
N PRO A 9 -25.94 -7.71 0.34
CA PRO A 9 -25.08 -7.69 -0.85
C PRO A 9 -23.98 -6.64 -0.72
N SER A 10 -24.23 -5.57 0.04
CA SER A 10 -23.28 -4.51 0.36
C SER A 10 -22.04 -5.05 1.10
N TYR A 11 -22.23 -5.96 2.05
CA TYR A 11 -21.15 -6.57 2.83
C TYR A 11 -20.26 -7.47 1.95
N GLN A 12 -20.88 -8.29 1.11
CA GLN A 12 -20.14 -9.16 0.20
C GLN A 12 -19.32 -8.34 -0.81
N LEU A 13 -19.90 -7.25 -1.30
CA LEU A 13 -19.24 -6.35 -2.26
C LEU A 13 -18.07 -5.61 -1.60
N ALA A 14 -18.22 -5.15 -0.35
CA ALA A 14 -17.14 -4.55 0.43
C ALA A 14 -15.98 -5.54 0.67
N LYS A 15 -16.29 -6.81 0.98
CA LYS A 15 -15.28 -7.86 1.18
C LYS A 15 -14.47 -8.12 -0.10
N VAL A 16 -15.14 -8.17 -1.26
CA VAL A 16 -14.47 -8.33 -2.56
C VAL A 16 -13.61 -7.11 -2.88
N PHE A 17 -14.14 -5.90 -2.65
CA PHE A 17 -13.41 -4.65 -2.90
C PHE A 17 -12.15 -4.54 -2.05
N ILE A 18 -12.22 -4.85 -0.75
CA ILE A 18 -11.06 -4.89 0.14
C ILE A 18 -10.02 -5.89 -0.36
N ARG A 19 -10.47 -7.08 -0.78
CA ARG A 19 -9.56 -8.12 -1.29
C ARG A 19 -8.87 -7.70 -2.58
N LEU A 20 -9.59 -7.07 -3.51
CA LEU A 20 -9.01 -6.49 -4.72
C LEU A 20 -8.01 -5.39 -4.39
N GLY A 21 -8.34 -4.49 -3.47
CA GLY A 21 -7.44 -3.42 -3.02
C GLY A 21 -6.16 -3.96 -2.38
N MET A 22 -6.26 -5.05 -1.61
CA MET A 22 -5.09 -5.73 -1.03
C MET A 22 -4.20 -6.36 -2.12
N ILE A 23 -4.78 -7.06 -3.09
CA ILE A 23 -4.02 -7.63 -4.21
C ILE A 23 -3.32 -6.52 -5.00
N PHE A 24 -4.06 -5.46 -5.33
CA PHE A 24 -3.50 -4.31 -6.03
C PHE A 24 -2.34 -3.68 -5.25
N SER A 25 -2.51 -3.45 -3.95
CA SER A 25 -1.46 -2.90 -3.08
C SER A 25 -0.22 -3.80 -3.07
N ALA A 26 -0.40 -5.12 -2.95
CA ALA A 26 0.72 -6.07 -2.97
C ALA A 26 1.48 -6.07 -4.31
N VAL A 27 0.76 -6.02 -5.44
CA VAL A 27 1.35 -5.93 -6.78
C VAL A 27 2.14 -4.62 -6.92
N MET A 28 1.56 -3.49 -6.50
CA MET A 28 2.24 -2.20 -6.56
C MET A 28 3.50 -2.17 -5.70
N VAL A 29 3.48 -2.76 -4.49
CA VAL A 29 4.69 -2.89 -3.65
C VAL A 29 5.78 -3.66 -4.39
N ALA A 30 5.44 -4.80 -5.03
CA ALA A 30 6.41 -5.58 -5.78
C ALA A 30 7.00 -4.78 -6.97
N VAL A 31 6.17 -4.04 -7.70
CA VAL A 31 6.61 -3.14 -8.77
C VAL A 31 7.56 -2.07 -8.25
N PHE A 32 7.22 -1.39 -7.15
CA PHE A 32 8.10 -0.35 -6.61
C PHE A 32 9.39 -0.90 -6.02
N ILE A 33 9.38 -2.07 -5.38
CA ILE A 33 10.61 -2.75 -4.94
C ILE A 33 11.51 -3.04 -6.14
N TYR A 34 10.93 -3.49 -7.25
CA TYR A 34 11.69 -3.69 -8.48
C TYR A 34 12.26 -2.38 -9.05
N MET A 35 11.49 -1.29 -9.01
CA MET A 35 11.98 0.04 -9.40
C MET A 35 13.12 0.53 -8.50
N ILE A 36 13.05 0.28 -7.18
CA ILE A 36 14.14 0.58 -6.23
C ILE A 36 15.39 -0.23 -6.57
N TYR A 37 15.24 -1.51 -6.95
CA TYR A 37 16.34 -2.34 -7.40
C TYR A 37 16.98 -1.82 -8.70
N LEU A 38 16.17 -1.42 -9.68
CA LEU A 38 16.69 -0.79 -10.90
C LEU A 38 17.40 0.54 -10.61
N ALA A 39 16.86 1.33 -9.68
CA ALA A 39 17.48 2.56 -9.21
C ALA A 39 18.84 2.30 -8.55
N SER A 40 18.97 1.25 -7.74
CA SER A 40 20.21 0.91 -7.05
C SER A 40 21.32 0.46 -8.01
N LEU A 41 20.96 -0.07 -9.18
CA LEU A 41 21.87 -0.38 -10.27
C LEU A 41 22.29 0.85 -11.09
N GLY A 42 21.74 2.04 -10.82
CA GLY A 42 22.02 3.24 -11.59
C GLY A 42 21.37 3.25 -12.98
N ILE A 43 20.39 2.37 -13.24
CA ILE A 43 19.70 2.33 -14.55
C ILE A 43 18.75 3.52 -14.71
N LEU A 44 18.28 4.07 -13.59
CA LEU A 44 17.30 5.15 -13.57
C LEU A 44 17.93 6.54 -13.42
N THR A 45 19.25 6.66 -13.31
CA THR A 45 19.96 7.95 -13.17
C THR A 45 19.99 8.77 -14.46
N ASP A 46 19.27 8.39 -15.49
CA ASP A 46 19.02 9.28 -16.64
C ASP A 46 17.78 10.17 -16.40
N TRP A 47 16.98 9.87 -15.36
CA TRP A 47 15.85 10.71 -14.97
C TRP A 47 16.36 11.86 -14.11
N ASP A 48 16.07 13.10 -14.51
CA ASP A 48 16.51 14.28 -13.78
C ASP A 48 15.69 14.49 -12.49
N LEU A 49 15.97 13.65 -11.49
CA LEU A 49 15.45 13.76 -10.13
C LEU A 49 16.45 14.59 -9.30
N SER A 50 16.26 15.90 -9.37
CA SER A 50 16.93 16.86 -8.50
C SER A 50 15.91 17.42 -7.50
N ILE A 51 15.96 16.91 -6.27
CA ILE A 51 15.22 17.53 -5.16
C ILE A 51 16.08 18.69 -4.66
N GLN A 52 15.70 19.92 -5.00
CA GLN A 52 16.28 21.13 -4.43
C GLN A 52 15.78 21.28 -2.98
N THR A 53 16.34 20.52 -2.06
CA THR A 53 16.10 20.69 -0.63
C THR A 53 17.22 21.54 -0.03
N GLU A 54 16.89 22.74 0.47
CA GLU A 54 17.78 23.60 1.29
C GLU A 54 18.01 23.01 2.71
N PHE A 55 18.09 21.69 2.84
CA PHE A 55 18.21 21.02 4.14
C PHE A 55 19.67 20.67 4.43
N TYR A 56 20.39 21.64 5.01
CA TYR A 56 21.72 21.47 5.61
C TYR A 56 22.83 21.06 4.61
N ASP A 57 24.11 21.17 4.98
CA ASP A 57 25.31 21.03 4.12
C ASP A 57 25.50 19.67 3.40
N TYR A 58 24.48 18.82 3.33
CA TYR A 58 24.51 17.55 2.62
C TYR A 58 23.77 17.65 1.28
N TYR A 59 24.52 18.03 0.24
CA TYR A 59 24.06 18.03 -1.15
C TYR A 59 24.58 16.77 -1.87
N PRO A 60 23.89 15.61 -1.78
CA PRO A 60 24.20 14.53 -2.70
C PRO A 60 23.97 15.05 -4.13
N PRO A 61 24.83 14.71 -5.09
CA PRO A 61 24.77 15.25 -6.44
C PRO A 61 23.35 15.11 -7.01
N ALA A 62 22.89 16.14 -7.72
CA ALA A 62 21.69 16.06 -8.54
C ALA A 62 21.78 14.79 -9.38
N ASN A 63 20.70 14.01 -9.42
CA ASN A 63 20.66 12.72 -10.12
C ASN A 63 21.41 11.55 -9.43
N SER A 64 21.68 11.65 -8.12
CA SER A 64 22.24 10.53 -7.37
C SER A 64 21.26 9.34 -7.28
N ILE A 65 21.83 8.13 -7.24
CA ILE A 65 21.11 6.87 -6.98
C ILE A 65 20.27 6.98 -5.70
N PHE A 66 20.76 7.71 -4.71
CA PHE A 66 20.06 7.96 -3.45
C PHE A 66 18.69 8.61 -3.66
N TRP A 67 18.58 9.69 -4.44
CA TRP A 67 17.31 10.38 -4.66
C TRP A 67 16.28 9.51 -5.38
N HIS A 68 16.73 8.69 -6.33
CA HIS A 68 15.87 7.74 -7.04
C HIS A 68 15.33 6.67 -6.09
N MET A 69 16.20 6.07 -5.27
CA MET A 69 15.78 5.07 -4.29
C MET A 69 14.80 5.66 -3.28
N VAL A 70 15.05 6.87 -2.77
CA VAL A 70 14.14 7.56 -1.84
C VAL A 70 12.79 7.85 -2.51
N PHE A 71 12.80 8.35 -3.74
CA PHE A 71 11.58 8.66 -4.49
C PHE A 71 10.68 7.43 -4.68
N PHE A 72 11.24 6.28 -5.06
CA PHE A 72 10.46 5.05 -5.23
C PHE A 72 10.12 4.36 -3.90
N SER A 73 10.87 4.61 -2.83
CA SER A 73 10.58 4.05 -1.50
C SER A 73 9.30 4.63 -0.86
N MET A 74 9.02 5.93 -1.07
CA MET A 74 7.83 6.57 -0.52
C MET A 74 6.51 5.92 -0.96
N PRO A 75 6.23 5.74 -2.27
CA PRO A 75 5.01 5.06 -2.70
C PRO A 75 4.99 3.58 -2.28
N ALA A 76 6.14 2.89 -2.26
CA ALA A 76 6.21 1.50 -1.77
C ALA A 76 5.72 1.37 -0.32
N ILE A 77 6.18 2.26 0.55
CA ILE A 77 5.75 2.33 1.95
C ILE A 77 4.25 2.68 2.02
N GLY A 78 3.78 3.62 1.19
CA GLY A 78 2.37 3.97 1.08
C GLY A 78 1.49 2.75 0.79
N PHE A 79 1.83 1.97 -0.24
CA PHE A 79 1.08 0.76 -0.58
C PHE A 79 1.17 -0.34 0.48
N LEU A 80 2.32 -0.48 1.16
CA LEU A 80 2.45 -1.38 2.30
C LEU A 80 1.47 -0.98 3.42
N ILE A 81 1.43 0.30 3.79
CA ILE A 81 0.50 0.80 4.82
C ILE A 81 -0.94 0.56 4.38
N SER A 82 -1.30 0.88 3.13
CA SER A 82 -2.63 0.62 2.58
C SER A 82 -3.01 -0.85 2.64
N PHE A 83 -2.09 -1.78 2.36
CA PHE A 83 -2.33 -3.21 2.47
C PHE A 83 -2.74 -3.61 3.90
N PHE A 84 -2.01 -3.13 4.91
CA PHE A 84 -2.32 -3.42 6.31
C PHE A 84 -3.62 -2.77 6.77
N VAL A 85 -3.88 -1.52 6.35
CA VAL A 85 -5.13 -0.81 6.66
C VAL A 85 -6.34 -1.54 6.07
N LEU A 86 -6.26 -1.98 4.82
CA LEU A 86 -7.32 -2.75 4.17
C LEU A 86 -7.54 -4.11 4.86
N GLY A 87 -6.46 -4.79 5.24
CA GLY A 87 -6.54 -6.04 6.01
C GLY A 87 -7.18 -5.84 7.39
N TRP A 88 -6.86 -4.74 8.07
CA TRP A 88 -7.47 -4.36 9.34
C TRP A 88 -8.96 -4.03 9.18
N LEU A 89 -9.33 -3.26 8.15
CA LEU A 89 -10.71 -2.91 7.84
C LEU A 89 -11.55 -4.16 7.53
N GLY A 90 -10.98 -5.09 6.77
CA GLY A 90 -11.62 -6.38 6.47
C GLY A 90 -11.89 -7.22 7.73
N LYS A 91 -10.98 -7.20 8.72
CA LYS A 91 -11.20 -7.85 10.02
C LYS A 91 -12.27 -7.14 10.86
N LYS A 92 -12.28 -5.80 10.87
CA LYS A 92 -13.29 -5.02 11.60
C LYS A 92 -14.70 -5.26 11.07
N ILE A 93 -14.86 -5.26 9.76
CA ILE A 93 -16.14 -5.56 9.10
C ILE A 93 -16.65 -6.96 9.47
N GLN A 94 -15.75 -7.96 9.57
CA GLN A 94 -16.13 -9.31 10.02
C GLN A 94 -16.60 -9.34 11.48
N GLN A 95 -15.91 -8.64 12.38
CA GLN A 95 -16.30 -8.55 13.79
C GLN A 95 -17.67 -7.88 13.97
N GLU A 96 -17.93 -6.78 13.27
CA GLU A 96 -19.22 -6.07 13.35
C GLU A 96 -20.39 -6.89 12.80
N SER A 97 -20.16 -7.80 11.86
CA SER A 97 -21.22 -8.72 11.38
C SER A 97 -21.57 -9.83 12.37
N GLU A 98 -20.70 -10.15 13.34
CA GLU A 98 -20.93 -11.21 14.33
C GLU A 98 -21.59 -10.71 15.63
N VAL A 99 -21.37 -9.44 16.00
CA VAL A 99 -21.89 -8.81 17.23
C VAL A 99 -23.43 -8.65 17.31
N PRO A 100 -24.22 -8.52 16.22
CA PRO A 100 -25.67 -8.31 16.34
C PRO A 100 -26.44 -9.51 16.93
N GLN A 101 -25.83 -10.69 17.03
CA GLN A 101 -26.53 -11.93 17.42
C GLN A 101 -26.50 -12.26 18.92
N LEU A 102 -25.81 -11.48 19.76
CA LEU A 102 -25.74 -11.70 21.21
C LEU A 102 -26.69 -10.80 22.02
N ALA A 103 -27.42 -9.89 21.37
CA ALA A 103 -28.31 -8.93 22.01
C ALA A 103 -29.80 -9.19 21.77
N SER A 104 -30.18 -10.35 21.22
CA SER A 104 -31.58 -10.77 21.01
C SER A 104 -31.89 -12.09 21.69
#